data_AF-A0A1R3TA70-F1
#
_entry.id   AF-A0A1R3TA70-F1
#
_cell.length_a   1.000
_cell.length_b   1.000
_cell.length_c   1.000
_cell.angle_alpha   90.00
_cell.angle_beta   90.00
_cell.angle_gamma   90.00
#
_symmetry.space_group_name_H-M   'P 1'
#
loop_
_entity.id
_entity.type
_entity.pdbx_description
1 polymer ?
#
loop_
_entity_poly.entity_id
_entity_poly.type
_entity_poly.pdbx_seq_one_letter_code
_entity_poly.pdbx_strand_id
1 'polypeptide(L)'
;MKYYLNKLLLLSLFAVLSAYGLYAQQKYWNEHTKLTPWRFPLVTDKAAITYEDLTGDGTPDIIRTFILDSIPVMWIDDDGDMRYGDTEGDTDNDCLLIDLNRDGIFGGPEDLSIDWVDTDDDGIADMQIVIYNGKEDIRYSPDYKSDFIIVIDIEKDDIKTFIDWNKLLPLCWERNGHANFYQDYHGNTLLLKGHNSSFRVADPRFNCENPFIFYDYDGDNLTEMALRLMDVPYVRPRPDKPEDKKFEEIDPAHDILYSQRITWASIAWDMDNDNGQGNEFDLDMTIHFAGKGFEYADQVHAFKNLRGLPEADKYMYDPRWRQMEELIYPDEKVAYDMTFKEGEWDYCWFVFDEDDDCNRWERVELYYPYDLFKVGAAKGGLDSHKQSDAIGDRGEFDEDNSGKGKLYLSPIDGRIHLYGAEWGAWRIDQNASYFQGYGGLYDSRHVEQRLYPDPESWATVRYSDTDDNGFFDLVEYDLDGDGKFEECISLIELGIDDRGVIYDTANMKYEDMRALFDTCTDDIWQRAQQAIEVAGKYRLNTSWYAFWKQPRTQFERYSYGFWLNFYIYKDLSHLAQLRGDNEMKIQLDKAYYSGNWKKMLK
;
A
#
# COMPACT_ATOMS: atom_id res chain seq x y z
N MET A 1 74.66 -26.88 32.41
CA MET A 1 73.92 -27.35 31.21
C MET A 1 72.53 -27.93 31.55
N LYS A 2 71.78 -27.31 32.49
CA LYS A 2 70.41 -27.72 32.87
C LYS A 2 69.40 -26.57 32.97
N TYR A 3 69.82 -25.34 32.66
CA TYR A 3 68.99 -24.12 32.78
C TYR A 3 68.56 -23.50 31.43
N TYR A 4 69.06 -24.02 30.31
CA TYR A 4 68.68 -23.53 28.97
C TYR A 4 67.65 -24.43 28.24
N LEU A 5 67.41 -25.65 28.74
CA LEU A 5 66.46 -26.58 28.12
C LEU A 5 64.99 -26.28 28.51
N ASN A 6 64.76 -25.70 29.69
CA ASN A 6 63.39 -25.40 30.17
C ASN A 6 62.77 -24.12 29.60
N LYS A 7 63.57 -23.18 29.08
CA LYS A 7 63.02 -21.97 28.43
C LYS A 7 62.58 -22.23 26.98
N LEU A 8 63.26 -23.12 26.25
CA LEU A 8 62.82 -23.50 24.90
C LEU A 8 61.58 -24.40 24.91
N LEU A 9 61.38 -25.24 25.94
CA LEU A 9 60.17 -26.05 26.06
C LEU A 9 58.92 -25.20 26.41
N LEU A 10 59.05 -24.16 27.25
CA LEU A 10 57.92 -23.28 27.57
C LEU A 10 57.56 -22.32 26.42
N LEU A 11 58.54 -21.83 25.66
CA LEU A 11 58.29 -20.99 24.47
C LEU A 11 57.71 -21.78 23.30
N SER A 12 58.07 -23.07 23.15
CA SER A 12 57.44 -23.95 22.16
C SER A 12 56.03 -24.40 22.58
N LEU A 13 55.76 -24.62 23.87
CA LEU A 13 54.38 -24.88 24.33
C LEU A 13 53.46 -23.66 24.17
N PHE A 14 53.94 -22.43 24.38
CA PHE A 14 53.15 -21.22 24.13
C PHE A 14 52.95 -20.92 22.63
N ALA A 15 53.93 -21.25 21.78
CA ALA A 15 53.80 -21.13 20.32
C ALA A 15 52.88 -22.20 19.71
N VAL A 16 52.83 -23.40 20.30
CA VAL A 16 51.90 -24.46 19.87
C VAL A 16 50.49 -24.22 20.42
N LEU A 17 50.33 -23.71 21.66
CA LEU A 17 49.00 -23.34 22.18
C LEU A 17 48.40 -22.07 21.53
N SER A 18 49.21 -21.20 20.94
CA SER A 18 48.73 -20.07 20.12
C SER A 18 48.48 -20.43 18.65
N ALA A 19 48.97 -21.57 18.18
CA ALA A 19 48.68 -22.11 16.84
C ALA A 19 47.40 -22.98 16.80
N TYR A 20 46.86 -23.39 17.95
CA TYR A 20 45.63 -24.20 18.06
C TYR A 20 44.38 -23.40 18.48
N GLY A 21 44.43 -22.05 18.47
CA GLY A 21 43.36 -21.21 19.01
C GLY A 21 42.94 -20.01 18.16
N LEU A 22 43.32 -19.96 16.88
CA LEU A 22 42.88 -18.91 15.94
C LEU A 22 42.72 -19.51 14.53
N TYR A 23 41.91 -20.55 14.37
CA TYR A 23 41.13 -20.60 13.14
C TYR A 23 40.12 -19.48 13.29
N ALA A 24 40.34 -18.35 12.61
CA ALA A 24 39.30 -17.35 12.51
C ALA A 24 38.08 -18.07 11.92
N GLN A 25 36.98 -18.13 12.69
CA GLN A 25 35.72 -18.66 12.19
C GLN A 25 35.43 -17.92 10.88
N GLN A 26 35.23 -18.69 9.80
CA GLN A 26 35.07 -18.11 8.48
C GLN A 26 33.72 -17.39 8.45
N LYS A 27 33.70 -16.07 8.64
CA LYS A 27 32.46 -15.29 8.61
C LYS A 27 31.74 -15.39 7.27
N TYR A 28 30.42 -15.27 7.30
CA TYR A 28 29.63 -15.11 6.07
C TYR A 28 30.03 -13.79 5.41
N TRP A 29 30.37 -13.82 4.12
CA TRP A 29 31.03 -12.69 3.48
C TRP A 29 30.14 -11.44 3.39
N ASN A 30 28.81 -11.61 3.32
CA ASN A 30 27.85 -10.51 3.21
C ASN A 30 27.35 -10.01 4.59
N GLU A 31 27.83 -10.62 5.68
CA GLU A 31 27.56 -10.14 7.03
C GLU A 31 28.20 -8.75 7.23
N HIS A 32 27.41 -7.78 7.72
CA HIS A 32 27.84 -6.41 8.01
C HIS A 32 28.44 -5.60 6.83
N THR A 33 28.08 -5.93 5.59
CA THR A 33 28.45 -5.11 4.43
C THR A 33 27.46 -3.93 4.25
N LYS A 34 27.65 -3.17 3.17
CA LYS A 34 26.71 -2.13 2.71
C LYS A 34 25.89 -2.58 1.50
N LEU A 35 25.94 -3.87 1.17
CA LEU A 35 25.15 -4.47 0.09
C LEU A 35 23.83 -4.98 0.65
N THR A 36 22.80 -5.03 -0.19
CA THR A 36 21.53 -5.66 0.15
C THR A 36 21.75 -7.16 0.42
N PRO A 37 21.34 -7.68 1.57
CA PRO A 37 21.53 -9.09 1.91
C PRO A 37 20.37 -9.91 1.33
N TRP A 38 20.45 -10.25 0.04
CA TRP A 38 19.39 -10.93 -0.70
C TRP A 38 19.08 -12.37 -0.29
N ARG A 39 20.01 -13.06 0.38
CA ARG A 39 19.84 -14.47 0.75
C ARG A 39 20.18 -14.74 2.20
N PHE A 40 19.53 -15.78 2.74
CA PHE A 40 19.83 -16.37 4.03
C PHE A 40 21.34 -16.62 4.21
N PRO A 41 21.95 -16.28 5.36
CA PRO A 41 23.38 -16.43 5.55
C PRO A 41 23.81 -17.89 5.51
N LEU A 42 24.79 -18.21 4.65
CA LEU A 42 25.38 -19.55 4.62
C LEU A 42 26.08 -19.88 5.95
N VAL A 43 25.93 -21.14 6.37
CA VAL A 43 26.62 -21.67 7.55
C VAL A 43 28.14 -21.48 7.45
N THR A 44 28.75 -21.14 8.58
CA THR A 44 30.19 -20.85 8.68
C THR A 44 30.99 -21.98 9.33
N ASP A 45 30.31 -22.87 10.05
CA ASP A 45 30.88 -24.06 10.68
C ASP A 45 30.02 -25.30 10.38
N LYS A 46 30.46 -26.10 9.40
CA LYS A 46 29.77 -27.34 9.03
C LYS A 46 29.77 -28.39 10.15
N ALA A 47 30.69 -28.31 11.12
CA ALA A 47 30.74 -29.26 12.22
C ALA A 47 29.63 -29.02 13.26
N ALA A 48 28.98 -27.86 13.22
CA ALA A 48 27.85 -27.52 14.08
C ALA A 48 26.51 -28.02 13.52
N ILE A 49 26.46 -28.50 12.27
CA ILE A 49 25.23 -29.03 11.68
C ILE A 49 24.89 -30.37 12.30
N THR A 50 23.62 -30.52 12.68
CA THR A 50 23.03 -31.80 13.07
C THR A 50 21.81 -32.11 12.23
N TYR A 51 21.58 -33.40 12.01
CA TYR A 51 20.48 -33.92 11.21
C TYR A 51 19.59 -34.81 12.08
N GLU A 52 18.29 -34.81 11.83
CA GLU A 52 17.34 -35.72 12.45
C GLU A 52 16.40 -36.29 11.38
N ASP A 53 16.20 -37.60 11.42
CA ASP A 53 15.23 -38.35 10.60
C ASP A 53 14.03 -38.66 11.53
N LEU A 54 12.95 -37.92 11.33
CA LEU A 54 11.68 -37.99 12.02
C LEU A 54 10.79 -39.12 11.48
N THR A 55 10.80 -39.36 10.17
CA THR A 55 9.89 -40.31 9.50
C THR A 55 10.43 -41.75 9.50
N GLY A 56 11.74 -41.91 9.68
CA GLY A 56 12.46 -43.17 9.71
C GLY A 56 12.72 -43.77 8.32
N ASP A 57 12.66 -42.97 7.27
CA ASP A 57 12.81 -43.40 5.88
C ASP A 57 14.26 -43.42 5.38
N GLY A 58 15.19 -42.89 6.18
CA GLY A 58 16.62 -42.87 5.92
C GLY A 58 17.14 -41.58 5.28
N THR A 59 16.29 -40.57 5.11
CA THR A 59 16.65 -39.18 4.79
C THR A 59 16.45 -38.29 6.01
N PRO A 60 17.24 -37.21 6.17
CA PRO A 60 17.02 -36.28 7.27
C PRO A 60 15.80 -35.39 6.98
N ASP A 61 14.90 -35.22 7.95
CA ASP A 61 13.78 -34.27 7.84
C ASP A 61 14.10 -32.92 8.50
N ILE A 62 15.20 -32.84 9.28
CA ILE A 62 15.57 -31.64 10.03
C ILE A 62 17.06 -31.37 9.89
N ILE A 63 17.41 -30.11 9.60
CA ILE A 63 18.76 -29.55 9.79
C ILE A 63 18.73 -28.56 10.94
N ARG A 64 19.63 -28.70 11.92
CA ARG A 64 19.88 -27.66 12.95
C ARG A 64 21.30 -27.14 12.86
N THR A 65 21.45 -25.82 12.91
CA THR A 65 22.74 -25.15 12.81
C THR A 65 22.69 -23.75 13.43
N PHE A 66 23.75 -22.96 13.24
CA PHE A 66 23.84 -21.57 13.64
C PHE A 66 24.23 -20.69 12.45
N ILE A 67 23.63 -19.51 12.38
CA ILE A 67 24.02 -18.42 11.47
C ILE A 67 24.50 -17.20 12.25
N LEU A 68 25.13 -16.26 11.55
CA LEU A 68 25.59 -14.97 12.12
C LEU A 68 26.28 -15.16 13.48
N ASP A 69 27.28 -16.05 13.46
CA ASP A 69 28.10 -16.55 14.57
C ASP A 69 27.37 -17.38 15.66
N SER A 70 26.09 -17.14 15.96
CA SER A 70 25.47 -17.72 17.18
C SER A 70 23.94 -17.78 17.22
N ILE A 71 23.23 -17.47 16.14
CA ILE A 71 21.76 -17.51 16.09
C ILE A 71 21.33 -18.94 15.72
N PRO A 72 20.62 -19.68 16.60
CA PRO A 72 20.14 -21.02 16.29
C PRO A 72 19.08 -20.98 15.17
N VAL A 73 19.17 -21.93 14.24
CA VAL A 73 18.20 -22.10 13.16
C VAL A 73 17.86 -23.59 12.97
N MET A 74 16.65 -23.84 12.50
CA MET A 74 16.15 -25.15 12.14
C MET A 74 15.49 -25.08 10.77
N TRP A 75 15.90 -25.94 9.85
CA TRP A 75 15.17 -26.23 8.62
C TRP A 75 14.36 -27.51 8.82
N ILE A 76 13.16 -27.53 8.27
CA ILE A 76 12.23 -28.66 8.25
C ILE A 76 11.97 -28.98 6.78
N ASP A 77 12.26 -30.23 6.41
CA ASP A 77 11.94 -30.81 5.10
C ASP A 77 10.48 -31.25 5.08
N ASP A 78 9.65 -30.67 4.22
CA ASP A 78 8.25 -31.09 4.11
C ASP A 78 7.93 -32.00 2.92
N ASP A 79 8.81 -32.10 1.93
CA ASP A 79 8.58 -32.91 0.73
C ASP A 79 9.52 -34.14 0.58
N GLY A 80 10.48 -34.30 1.51
CA GLY A 80 11.34 -35.47 1.64
C GLY A 80 12.54 -35.47 0.70
N ASP A 81 12.92 -34.29 0.24
CA ASP A 81 13.99 -34.04 -0.71
C ASP A 81 15.39 -33.99 -0.04
N MET A 82 15.43 -33.59 1.24
CA MET A 82 16.64 -33.22 1.99
C MET A 82 17.62 -34.39 2.16
N ARG A 83 18.92 -34.09 2.12
CA ARG A 83 19.99 -35.11 2.16
C ARG A 83 21.05 -34.83 3.22
N TYR A 84 21.63 -35.92 3.72
CA TYR A 84 22.80 -35.82 4.59
C TYR A 84 23.97 -35.12 3.88
N GLY A 85 24.42 -34.01 4.45
CA GLY A 85 25.50 -33.18 3.90
C GLY A 85 25.01 -31.80 3.44
N ASP A 86 23.69 -31.63 3.28
CA ASP A 86 23.08 -30.33 2.99
C ASP A 86 23.25 -29.39 4.19
N THR A 87 23.37 -28.11 3.90
CA THR A 87 23.72 -27.09 4.89
C THR A 87 22.57 -26.12 5.21
N GLU A 88 21.53 -26.17 4.40
CA GLU A 88 20.27 -25.44 4.46
C GLU A 88 19.22 -26.32 3.77
N GLY A 89 17.94 -26.08 4.05
CA GLY A 89 16.83 -26.56 3.23
C GLY A 89 16.74 -25.77 1.92
N ASP A 90 15.83 -26.17 1.05
CA ASP A 90 15.48 -25.40 -0.14
C ASP A 90 14.30 -24.45 0.13
N THR A 91 13.63 -23.98 -0.91
CA THR A 91 12.63 -22.90 -0.81
C THR A 91 11.43 -23.15 -1.73
N ASP A 92 11.15 -24.40 -2.07
CA ASP A 92 9.92 -24.81 -2.76
C ASP A 92 8.91 -25.41 -1.78
N ASN A 93 9.31 -26.29 -0.85
CA ASN A 93 8.41 -26.85 0.19
C ASN A 93 9.00 -26.88 1.61
N ASP A 94 10.10 -26.19 1.89
CA ASP A 94 10.73 -26.26 3.22
C ASP A 94 10.28 -25.16 4.19
N CYS A 95 10.40 -25.43 5.49
CA CYS A 95 10.16 -24.45 6.56
C CYS A 95 11.45 -24.08 7.32
N LEU A 96 11.70 -22.78 7.48
CA LEU A 96 12.80 -22.20 8.25
C LEU A 96 12.33 -21.58 9.56
N LEU A 97 12.84 -22.07 10.68
CA LEU A 97 12.65 -21.51 12.01
C LEU A 97 13.95 -20.86 12.53
N ILE A 98 13.84 -19.64 13.03
CA ILE A 98 14.97 -18.85 13.54
C ILE A 98 14.66 -18.41 14.98
N ASP A 99 15.43 -18.94 15.93
CA ASP A 99 15.39 -18.55 17.35
C ASP A 99 16.22 -17.28 17.54
N LEU A 100 15.59 -16.13 17.35
CA LEU A 100 16.27 -14.83 17.36
C LEU A 100 16.65 -14.43 18.78
N ASN A 101 15.79 -14.74 19.74
CA ASN A 101 15.94 -14.35 21.14
C ASN A 101 16.88 -15.30 21.93
N ARG A 102 17.17 -16.49 21.36
CA ARG A 102 18.06 -17.55 21.86
C ARG A 102 17.57 -18.22 23.14
N ASP A 103 16.27 -18.36 23.29
CA ASP A 103 15.65 -19.03 24.45
C ASP A 103 15.50 -20.55 24.26
N GLY A 104 15.76 -21.06 23.05
CA GLY A 104 15.68 -22.47 22.69
C GLY A 104 14.27 -22.95 22.32
N ILE A 105 13.32 -22.04 22.21
CA ILE A 105 11.96 -22.26 21.69
C ILE A 105 11.93 -21.65 20.28
N PHE A 106 11.40 -22.38 19.30
CA PHE A 106 11.31 -21.87 17.92
C PHE A 106 9.89 -21.42 17.58
N GLY A 107 9.77 -20.43 16.71
CA GLY A 107 8.49 -19.85 16.29
C GLY A 107 7.73 -19.21 17.46
N GLY A 108 8.44 -18.85 18.53
CA GLY A 108 7.91 -18.27 19.74
C GLY A 108 7.95 -16.74 19.73
N PRO A 109 7.76 -16.11 20.89
CA PRO A 109 7.88 -14.66 21.04
C PRO A 109 9.25 -14.13 20.58
N GLU A 110 9.25 -13.03 19.82
CA GLU A 110 10.47 -12.39 19.28
C GLU A 110 11.27 -13.24 18.28
N ASP A 111 10.69 -14.31 17.72
CA ASP A 111 11.29 -15.15 16.66
C ASP A 111 10.80 -14.82 15.24
N LEU A 112 11.53 -15.35 14.26
CA LEU A 112 11.17 -15.33 12.84
C LEU A 112 10.98 -16.75 12.32
N SER A 113 9.89 -16.99 11.60
CA SER A 113 9.61 -18.25 10.89
C SER A 113 9.22 -17.94 9.44
N ILE A 114 9.70 -18.76 8.50
CA ILE A 114 9.33 -18.70 7.09
C ILE A 114 8.94 -20.10 6.62
N ASP A 115 7.92 -20.19 5.79
CA ASP A 115 7.50 -21.43 5.13
C ASP A 115 7.31 -21.17 3.65
N TRP A 116 7.81 -22.04 2.80
CA TRP A 116 7.65 -21.99 1.35
C TRP A 116 6.76 -23.15 0.93
N VAL A 117 5.81 -22.88 0.03
CA VAL A 117 4.82 -23.89 -0.37
C VAL A 117 4.64 -23.84 -1.89
N ASP A 118 5.04 -24.92 -2.55
CA ASP A 118 4.76 -25.23 -3.94
C ASP A 118 3.41 -25.94 -3.99
N THR A 119 2.44 -25.34 -4.67
CA THR A 119 1.05 -25.81 -4.68
C THR A 119 0.74 -26.67 -5.91
N ASP A 120 1.64 -26.75 -6.89
CA ASP A 120 1.45 -27.48 -8.15
C ASP A 120 2.58 -28.44 -8.57
N ASP A 121 3.59 -28.62 -7.73
CA ASP A 121 4.76 -29.51 -7.87
C ASP A 121 5.67 -29.16 -9.06
N ASP A 122 5.78 -27.87 -9.41
CA ASP A 122 6.70 -27.40 -10.45
C ASP A 122 8.14 -27.14 -9.95
N GLY A 123 8.35 -27.22 -8.62
CA GLY A 123 9.64 -26.99 -7.96
C GLY A 123 9.92 -25.51 -7.69
N ILE A 124 8.88 -24.66 -7.71
CA ILE A 124 8.92 -23.25 -7.34
C ILE A 124 7.78 -23.02 -6.35
N ALA A 125 8.06 -22.36 -5.22
CA ALA A 125 7.01 -22.03 -4.29
C ALA A 125 6.00 -21.04 -4.91
N ASP A 126 4.71 -21.34 -4.84
CA ASP A 126 3.64 -20.40 -5.19
C ASP A 126 3.23 -19.53 -3.99
N MET A 127 3.64 -19.91 -2.78
CA MET A 127 3.30 -19.20 -1.55
C MET A 127 4.49 -19.12 -0.61
N GLN A 128 4.59 -18.00 0.13
CA GLN A 128 5.48 -17.88 1.28
C GLN A 128 4.75 -17.28 2.47
N ILE A 129 4.89 -17.97 3.61
CA ILE A 129 4.38 -17.53 4.91
C ILE A 129 5.56 -16.96 5.69
N VAL A 130 5.47 -15.73 6.17
CA VAL A 130 6.46 -15.10 7.05
C VAL A 130 5.79 -14.67 8.34
N ILE A 131 6.26 -15.22 9.46
CA ILE A 131 5.79 -14.89 10.80
C ILE A 131 6.95 -14.32 11.60
N TYR A 132 6.89 -13.01 11.84
CA TYR A 132 7.75 -12.30 12.77
C TYR A 132 6.96 -11.99 14.04
N ASN A 133 7.21 -12.75 15.09
CA ASN A 133 6.44 -12.66 16.32
C ASN A 133 6.92 -11.50 17.19
N GLY A 134 5.97 -10.75 17.74
CA GLY A 134 6.23 -9.77 18.78
C GLY A 134 6.42 -10.40 20.16
N LYS A 135 6.48 -9.55 21.19
CA LYS A 135 6.70 -9.99 22.57
C LYS A 135 5.50 -10.71 23.16
N GLU A 136 5.77 -11.65 24.05
CA GLU A 136 4.73 -12.43 24.73
C GLU A 136 3.81 -11.55 25.60
N ASP A 137 4.30 -10.43 26.13
CA ASP A 137 3.54 -9.58 27.05
C ASP A 137 2.63 -8.54 26.34
N ILE A 138 2.74 -8.39 25.02
CA ILE A 138 1.83 -7.55 24.24
C ILE A 138 0.49 -8.28 24.10
N ARG A 139 -0.53 -7.74 24.77
CA ARG A 139 -1.89 -8.26 24.81
C ARG A 139 -2.92 -7.13 24.83
N TYR A 140 -4.14 -7.45 24.41
CA TYR A 140 -5.32 -6.60 24.41
C TYR A 140 -5.15 -5.33 23.55
N SER A 141 -4.29 -5.40 22.53
CA SER A 141 -4.07 -4.37 21.50
C SER A 141 -3.47 -5.01 20.23
N PRO A 142 -3.56 -4.34 19.07
CA PRO A 142 -2.72 -4.70 17.92
C PRO A 142 -1.23 -4.66 18.28
N ASP A 143 -0.41 -5.44 17.56
CA ASP A 143 1.05 -5.46 17.72
C ASP A 143 1.74 -5.08 16.40
N TYR A 144 1.90 -3.77 16.21
CA TYR A 144 2.56 -3.18 15.04
C TYR A 144 4.07 -3.47 14.94
N LYS A 145 4.63 -4.30 15.82
CA LYS A 145 6.01 -4.81 15.73
C LYS A 145 6.08 -6.29 15.35
N SER A 146 4.92 -6.92 15.15
CA SER A 146 4.79 -8.27 14.65
C SER A 146 4.19 -8.24 13.25
N ASP A 147 4.51 -9.25 12.46
CA ASP A 147 4.00 -9.41 11.11
C ASP A 147 3.65 -10.88 10.88
N PHE A 148 2.44 -11.12 10.41
CA PHE A 148 2.00 -12.41 9.87
C PHE A 148 1.59 -12.16 8.42
N ILE A 149 2.51 -12.50 7.52
CA ILE A 149 2.44 -12.22 6.10
C ILE A 149 2.32 -13.53 5.34
N ILE A 150 1.43 -13.58 4.35
CA ILE A 150 1.32 -14.66 3.39
C ILE A 150 1.32 -14.00 2.01
N VAL A 151 2.33 -14.28 1.19
CA VAL A 151 2.35 -13.87 -0.23
C VAL A 151 1.96 -15.07 -1.06
N ILE A 152 1.06 -14.85 -2.02
CA ILE A 152 0.63 -15.81 -3.04
C ILE A 152 1.04 -15.24 -4.40
N ASP A 153 2.04 -15.88 -5.00
CA ASP A 153 2.68 -15.51 -6.26
C ASP A 153 1.82 -16.01 -7.43
N ILE A 154 0.88 -15.18 -7.88
CA ILE A 154 -0.08 -15.53 -8.93
C ILE A 154 0.60 -15.51 -10.31
N GLU A 155 1.57 -14.62 -10.51
CA GLU A 155 2.29 -14.47 -11.78
C GLU A 155 3.43 -15.45 -12.01
N LYS A 156 3.87 -16.15 -10.96
CA LYS A 156 4.96 -17.14 -10.95
C LYS A 156 6.30 -16.53 -11.36
N ASP A 157 6.63 -15.38 -10.78
CA ASP A 157 7.90 -14.69 -11.03
C ASP A 157 8.98 -14.98 -9.96
N ASP A 158 8.58 -15.68 -8.89
CA ASP A 158 9.38 -16.08 -7.73
C ASP A 158 9.80 -14.92 -6.78
N ILE A 159 9.14 -13.77 -6.87
CA ILE A 159 9.31 -12.65 -5.92
C ILE A 159 8.27 -12.75 -4.81
N LYS A 160 8.70 -12.59 -3.55
CA LYS A 160 7.86 -12.81 -2.36
C LYS A 160 8.17 -11.78 -1.26
N THR A 161 8.21 -12.17 0.00
CA THR A 161 8.50 -11.26 1.12
C THR A 161 9.97 -10.88 1.18
N PHE A 162 10.27 -9.58 1.21
CA PHE A 162 11.63 -9.12 1.40
C PHE A 162 12.06 -9.19 2.88
N ILE A 163 13.09 -9.99 3.15
CA ILE A 163 13.73 -10.11 4.46
C ILE A 163 15.15 -9.57 4.37
N ASP A 164 15.49 -8.60 5.23
CA ASP A 164 16.89 -8.20 5.41
C ASP A 164 17.59 -9.30 6.20
N TRP A 165 18.26 -10.22 5.49
CA TRP A 165 18.90 -11.40 6.08
C TRP A 165 20.10 -11.10 7.00
N ASN A 166 20.59 -9.86 7.03
CA ASN A 166 21.59 -9.43 8.03
C ASN A 166 20.93 -8.95 9.33
N LYS A 167 19.69 -8.45 9.26
CA LYS A 167 18.89 -8.04 10.43
C LYS A 167 17.92 -9.13 10.89
N LEU A 168 17.63 -10.11 10.04
CA LEU A 168 16.62 -11.14 10.22
C LEU A 168 15.25 -10.53 10.52
N LEU A 169 14.84 -9.59 9.68
CA LEU A 169 13.62 -8.79 9.85
C LEU A 169 12.95 -8.60 8.49
N PRO A 170 11.63 -8.88 8.36
CA PRO A 170 10.87 -8.48 7.18
C PRO A 170 10.87 -6.96 7.06
N LEU A 171 11.20 -6.45 5.87
CA LEU A 171 11.26 -5.02 5.60
C LEU A 171 10.50 -4.70 4.30
N CYS A 172 9.19 -4.85 4.34
CA CYS A 172 8.28 -4.72 3.19
C CYS A 172 8.20 -3.31 2.55
N TRP A 173 9.07 -2.39 2.97
CA TRP A 173 9.16 -1.00 2.51
C TRP A 173 10.52 -0.65 1.92
N GLU A 174 11.48 -1.57 1.99
CA GLU A 174 12.76 -1.40 1.33
C GLU A 174 12.57 -1.56 -0.18
N ARG A 175 13.32 -0.74 -0.91
CA ARG A 175 13.11 -0.53 -2.34
C ARG A 175 14.36 0.05 -3.00
N ASN A 176 14.40 -0.04 -4.31
CA ASN A 176 15.33 0.68 -5.15
C ASN A 176 14.68 2.00 -5.63
N GLY A 177 15.46 3.05 -5.81
CA GLY A 177 14.94 4.33 -6.31
C GLY A 177 13.83 4.92 -5.43
N HIS A 178 12.76 5.40 -6.09
CA HIS A 178 11.64 6.07 -5.45
C HIS A 178 10.61 5.08 -4.90
N ALA A 179 10.14 4.14 -5.73
CA ALA A 179 9.04 3.23 -5.41
C ALA A 179 9.24 1.78 -5.91
N ASN A 180 10.44 1.35 -6.32
CA ASN A 180 10.66 -0.03 -6.78
C ASN A 180 10.86 -1.00 -5.59
N PHE A 181 9.76 -1.44 -4.98
CA PHE A 181 9.80 -2.22 -3.74
C PHE A 181 10.38 -3.61 -3.95
N TYR A 182 11.14 -4.09 -2.95
CA TYR A 182 11.67 -5.46 -2.97
C TYR A 182 10.65 -6.49 -2.52
N GLN A 183 9.64 -6.07 -1.76
CA GLN A 183 8.46 -6.86 -1.48
C GLN A 183 7.66 -6.99 -2.78
N ASP A 184 7.12 -8.17 -3.00
CA ASP A 184 6.25 -8.41 -4.14
C ASP A 184 4.94 -7.61 -4.03
N TYR A 185 4.88 -6.51 -4.78
CA TYR A 185 3.70 -5.67 -4.99
C TYR A 185 3.46 -5.37 -6.47
N HIS A 186 4.37 -5.83 -7.33
CA HIS A 186 4.36 -5.57 -8.76
C HIS A 186 3.53 -6.65 -9.45
N GLY A 187 3.05 -6.36 -10.65
CA GLY A 187 2.44 -7.39 -11.47
C GLY A 187 1.10 -7.92 -10.90
N ASN A 188 0.91 -9.23 -11.02
CA ASN A 188 -0.21 -9.95 -10.40
C ASN A 188 0.23 -10.68 -9.13
N THR A 189 -0.05 -10.09 -7.98
CA THR A 189 0.26 -10.70 -6.67
C THR A 189 -0.85 -10.51 -5.66
N LEU A 190 -0.90 -11.40 -4.66
CA LEU A 190 -1.89 -11.38 -3.60
C LEU A 190 -1.22 -11.59 -2.24
N LEU A 191 -1.53 -10.67 -1.31
CA LEU A 191 -0.97 -10.60 0.03
C LEU A 191 -2.08 -10.76 1.07
N LEU A 192 -1.87 -11.62 2.06
CA LEU A 192 -2.60 -11.60 3.33
C LEU A 192 -1.66 -11.11 4.42
N LYS A 193 -2.06 -10.09 5.18
CA LYS A 193 -1.15 -9.50 6.18
C LYS A 193 -1.84 -8.98 7.43
N GLY A 194 -1.20 -9.22 8.57
CA GLY A 194 -1.70 -8.83 9.88
C GLY A 194 -0.58 -8.43 10.83
N HIS A 195 -0.87 -7.44 11.66
CA HIS A 195 0.06 -6.96 12.69
C HIS A 195 -0.23 -7.61 14.04
N ASN A 196 -0.10 -8.95 14.10
CA ASN A 196 -0.27 -9.74 15.31
C ASN A 196 0.58 -11.02 15.25
N SER A 197 1.21 -11.41 16.36
CA SER A 197 1.87 -12.71 16.51
C SER A 197 0.88 -13.87 16.30
N SER A 198 1.34 -14.96 15.68
CA SER A 198 0.50 -16.13 15.34
C SER A 198 -0.20 -16.72 16.57
N PHE A 199 0.52 -16.86 17.69
CA PHE A 199 -0.01 -17.41 18.94
C PHE A 199 -1.13 -16.59 19.60
N ARG A 200 -1.37 -15.35 19.14
CA ARG A 200 -2.44 -14.48 19.62
C ARG A 200 -3.73 -14.60 18.81
N VAL A 201 -3.62 -15.10 17.58
CA VAL A 201 -4.73 -15.23 16.63
C VAL A 201 -5.56 -16.48 16.97
N ALA A 202 -6.88 -16.32 17.05
CA ALA A 202 -7.79 -17.41 17.37
C ALA A 202 -7.86 -18.48 16.26
N ASP A 203 -7.86 -18.05 14.99
CA ASP A 203 -7.89 -18.91 13.81
C ASP A 203 -6.90 -18.37 12.76
N PRO A 204 -5.77 -19.04 12.50
CA PRO A 204 -4.70 -18.54 11.64
C PRO A 204 -5.05 -18.55 10.15
N ARG A 205 -6.19 -19.15 9.74
CA ARG A 205 -6.65 -19.18 8.34
C ARG A 205 -7.15 -17.82 7.84
N PHE A 206 -7.37 -16.88 8.75
CA PHE A 206 -7.85 -15.53 8.49
C PHE A 206 -6.74 -14.50 8.75
N ASN A 207 -6.84 -13.34 8.08
CA ASN A 207 -5.91 -12.23 8.29
C ASN A 207 -6.61 -10.86 8.32
N CYS A 208 -5.86 -9.77 8.55
CA CYS A 208 -6.40 -8.40 8.63
C CYS A 208 -6.56 -7.78 7.25
N GLU A 209 -5.46 -7.61 6.52
CA GLU A 209 -5.47 -7.39 5.08
C GLU A 209 -5.77 -8.75 4.45
N ASN A 210 -7.00 -8.96 4.00
CA ASN A 210 -7.52 -10.29 3.66
C ASN A 210 -8.50 -10.25 2.48
N PRO A 211 -8.00 -10.06 1.25
CA PRO A 211 -6.60 -9.85 0.87
C PRO A 211 -6.26 -8.40 0.52
N PHE A 212 -4.98 -8.18 0.21
CA PHE A 212 -4.53 -7.10 -0.65
C PHE A 212 -4.03 -7.67 -1.98
N ILE A 213 -4.64 -7.28 -3.09
CA ILE A 213 -4.39 -7.78 -4.44
C ILE A 213 -3.85 -6.66 -5.34
N PHE A 214 -2.90 -7.00 -6.20
CA PHE A 214 -2.35 -6.16 -7.26
C PHE A 214 -2.62 -6.83 -8.60
N TYR A 215 -2.95 -6.03 -9.61
CA TYR A 215 -3.34 -6.51 -10.93
C TYR A 215 -2.47 -5.87 -12.00
N ASP A 216 -1.93 -6.72 -12.86
CA ASP A 216 -1.30 -6.36 -14.13
C ASP A 216 -2.25 -6.75 -15.26
N TYR A 217 -2.89 -5.75 -15.85
CA TYR A 217 -3.88 -5.91 -16.91
C TYR A 217 -3.27 -5.90 -18.31
N ASP A 218 -2.06 -5.36 -18.49
CA ASP A 218 -1.46 -5.20 -19.82
C ASP A 218 -0.26 -6.15 -20.10
N GLY A 219 0.22 -6.84 -19.07
CA GLY A 219 1.20 -7.91 -19.10
C GLY A 219 2.65 -7.44 -19.15
N ASP A 220 2.94 -6.23 -18.66
CA ASP A 220 4.29 -5.68 -18.61
C ASP A 220 5.02 -5.87 -17.25
N ASN A 221 4.35 -6.52 -16.30
CA ASN A 221 4.77 -6.78 -14.91
C ASN A 221 4.80 -5.53 -14.01
N LEU A 222 4.02 -4.50 -14.34
CA LEU A 222 3.73 -3.36 -13.48
C LEU A 222 2.27 -3.41 -13.02
N THR A 223 1.96 -2.69 -11.95
CA THR A 223 0.65 -2.79 -11.32
C THR A 223 -0.24 -1.64 -11.77
N GLU A 224 -1.29 -1.94 -12.54
CA GLU A 224 -2.26 -0.93 -12.96
C GLU A 224 -3.39 -0.69 -11.94
N MET A 225 -3.67 -1.69 -11.09
CA MET A 225 -4.73 -1.59 -10.09
C MET A 225 -4.36 -2.29 -8.80
N ALA A 226 -4.73 -1.68 -7.68
CA ALA A 226 -4.55 -2.25 -6.35
C ALA A 226 -5.91 -2.31 -5.63
N LEU A 227 -6.25 -3.47 -5.05
CA LEU A 227 -7.49 -3.69 -4.29
C LEU A 227 -7.17 -4.23 -2.90
N ARG A 228 -7.44 -3.41 -1.88
CA ARG A 228 -7.14 -3.72 -0.49
C ARG A 228 -8.41 -3.93 0.32
N LEU A 229 -8.59 -5.12 0.86
CA LEU A 229 -9.73 -5.49 1.71
C LEU A 229 -9.27 -5.73 3.13
N MET A 230 -10.00 -5.18 4.10
CA MET A 230 -9.66 -5.31 5.51
C MET A 230 -10.79 -5.91 6.35
N ASP A 231 -10.48 -7.05 6.97
CA ASP A 231 -11.18 -7.59 8.14
C ASP A 231 -10.54 -7.03 9.41
N VAL A 232 -11.14 -5.98 9.96
CA VAL A 232 -10.65 -5.37 11.19
C VAL A 232 -10.97 -6.32 12.37
N PRO A 233 -9.95 -6.89 13.04
CA PRO A 233 -10.20 -7.89 14.06
C PRO A 233 -10.82 -7.26 15.31
N TYR A 234 -11.64 -8.05 16.01
CA TYR A 234 -11.94 -7.79 17.40
C TYR A 234 -10.71 -8.09 18.26
N VAL A 235 -10.44 -7.20 19.20
CA VAL A 235 -9.37 -7.37 20.19
C VAL A 235 -10.01 -7.61 21.55
N ARG A 236 -9.57 -8.66 22.25
CA ARG A 236 -10.09 -9.01 23.58
C ARG A 236 -9.93 -7.80 24.52
N PRO A 237 -11.00 -7.37 25.21
CA PRO A 237 -10.88 -6.30 26.20
C PRO A 237 -9.91 -6.67 27.31
N ARG A 238 -9.22 -5.68 27.86
CA ARG A 238 -8.40 -5.87 29.06
C ARG A 238 -9.26 -6.38 30.23
N PRO A 239 -8.69 -7.13 31.19
CA PRO A 239 -9.44 -7.66 32.34
C PRO A 239 -10.12 -6.60 33.23
N ASP A 240 -9.70 -5.32 33.14
CA ASP A 240 -10.32 -4.19 33.85
C ASP A 240 -11.51 -3.56 33.09
N LYS A 241 -11.83 -4.05 31.90
CA LYS A 241 -12.94 -3.60 31.05
C LYS A 241 -14.06 -4.64 31.02
N PRO A 242 -15.30 -4.24 30.64
CA PRO A 242 -16.38 -5.20 30.44
C PRO A 242 -15.99 -6.29 29.45
N GLU A 243 -16.36 -7.53 29.76
CA GLU A 243 -16.15 -8.68 28.88
C GLU A 243 -16.91 -8.51 27.56
N ASP A 244 -16.32 -8.95 26.46
CA ASP A 244 -17.00 -9.08 25.16
C ASP A 244 -17.38 -10.55 24.94
N LYS A 245 -18.66 -10.79 24.71
CA LYS A 245 -19.24 -12.13 24.56
C LYS A 245 -18.62 -12.94 23.43
N LYS A 246 -18.07 -12.27 22.40
CA LYS A 246 -17.38 -12.94 21.28
C LYS A 246 -16.18 -13.77 21.74
N PHE A 247 -15.63 -13.46 22.91
CA PHE A 247 -14.46 -14.12 23.47
C PHE A 247 -14.80 -15.14 24.57
N GLU A 248 -16.08 -15.42 24.86
CA GLU A 248 -16.49 -16.39 25.89
C GLU A 248 -16.03 -17.83 25.56
N GLU A 249 -16.02 -18.19 24.28
CA GLU A 249 -15.63 -19.53 23.79
C GLU A 249 -14.20 -19.55 23.20
N ILE A 250 -13.51 -18.41 23.19
CA ILE A 250 -12.15 -18.29 22.66
C ILE A 250 -11.14 -18.50 23.78
N ASP A 251 -10.14 -19.35 23.55
CA ASP A 251 -9.04 -19.59 24.49
C ASP A 251 -8.45 -18.25 24.97
N PRO A 252 -8.31 -18.01 26.29
CA PRO A 252 -7.72 -16.78 26.82
C PRO A 252 -6.33 -16.43 26.30
N ALA A 253 -5.57 -17.41 25.78
CA ALA A 253 -4.28 -17.17 25.13
C ALA A 253 -4.41 -16.38 23.81
N HIS A 254 -5.56 -16.49 23.14
CA HIS A 254 -5.86 -15.80 21.89
C HIS A 254 -6.74 -14.57 22.17
N ASP A 255 -6.22 -13.40 21.83
CA ASP A 255 -6.85 -12.12 22.06
C ASP A 255 -7.14 -11.34 20.78
N ILE A 256 -6.88 -11.95 19.62
CA ILE A 256 -7.22 -11.45 18.29
C ILE A 256 -8.23 -12.41 17.65
N LEU A 257 -9.39 -11.88 17.29
CA LEU A 257 -10.47 -12.62 16.64
C LEU A 257 -10.92 -11.86 15.39
N TYR A 258 -10.65 -12.41 14.21
CA TYR A 258 -11.14 -11.85 12.95
C TYR A 258 -12.67 -11.91 12.87
N SER A 259 -13.26 -10.87 12.28
CA SER A 259 -14.72 -10.73 12.22
C SER A 259 -15.35 -11.60 11.14
N GLN A 260 -14.54 -12.12 10.22
CA GLN A 260 -14.93 -12.84 9.00
C GLN A 260 -15.77 -11.96 8.06
N ARG A 261 -15.59 -10.65 8.19
CA ARG A 261 -16.23 -9.62 7.38
C ARG A 261 -15.22 -8.61 6.91
N ILE A 262 -15.31 -8.23 5.64
CA ILE A 262 -14.57 -7.08 5.12
C ILE A 262 -15.37 -5.84 5.49
N THR A 263 -14.81 -4.98 6.35
CA THR A 263 -15.48 -3.76 6.83
C THR A 263 -14.91 -2.47 6.23
N TRP A 264 -13.79 -2.60 5.53
CA TRP A 264 -13.12 -1.51 4.84
C TRP A 264 -12.52 -2.04 3.54
N ALA A 265 -12.69 -1.30 2.45
CA ALA A 265 -12.16 -1.62 1.14
C ALA A 265 -11.58 -0.37 0.48
N SER A 266 -10.53 -0.55 -0.31
CA SER A 266 -9.93 0.50 -1.14
C SER A 266 -9.56 -0.08 -2.49
N ILE A 267 -9.85 0.67 -3.55
CA ILE A 267 -9.53 0.31 -4.92
C ILE A 267 -8.84 1.51 -5.55
N ALA A 268 -7.66 1.30 -6.11
CA ALA A 268 -6.82 2.34 -6.69
C ALA A 268 -6.42 1.96 -8.12
N TRP A 269 -6.29 2.96 -8.99
CA TRP A 269 -6.04 2.76 -10.42
C TRP A 269 -4.98 3.73 -10.93
N ASP A 270 -4.03 3.21 -11.71
CA ASP A 270 -3.22 3.94 -12.68
C ASP A 270 -4.03 4.06 -13.97
N MET A 271 -4.71 5.17 -14.17
CA MET A 271 -5.61 5.39 -15.31
C MET A 271 -4.89 5.82 -16.58
N ASP A 272 -3.66 6.31 -16.49
CA ASP A 272 -2.89 6.81 -17.64
C ASP A 272 -1.78 5.83 -18.11
N ASN A 273 -1.59 4.75 -17.33
CA ASN A 273 -0.76 3.57 -17.61
C ASN A 273 0.70 3.95 -17.80
N ASP A 274 1.20 4.82 -16.93
CA ASP A 274 2.55 5.36 -17.03
C ASP A 274 3.53 4.81 -16.00
N ASN A 275 3.08 3.85 -15.17
CA ASN A 275 3.95 3.10 -14.30
C ASN A 275 5.21 2.64 -15.05
N GLY A 276 6.37 2.78 -14.39
CA GLY A 276 7.65 2.49 -15.04
C GLY A 276 8.86 2.78 -14.19
N GLN A 277 10.05 2.71 -14.79
CA GLN A 277 11.31 2.92 -14.06
C GLN A 277 11.37 4.35 -13.46
N GLY A 278 11.44 4.44 -12.14
CA GLY A 278 11.41 5.69 -11.38
C GLY A 278 10.01 6.25 -11.12
N ASN A 279 8.97 5.56 -11.58
CA ASN A 279 7.54 5.81 -11.35
C ASN A 279 6.82 4.47 -11.14
N GLU A 280 7.37 3.58 -10.30
CA GLU A 280 6.91 2.19 -10.27
C GLU A 280 5.54 1.99 -9.59
N PHE A 281 5.03 3.02 -8.90
CA PHE A 281 3.70 3.03 -8.28
C PHE A 281 3.12 4.44 -8.32
N ASP A 282 2.53 4.78 -9.46
CA ASP A 282 1.78 5.99 -9.68
C ASP A 282 0.32 5.61 -9.92
N LEU A 283 -0.50 5.73 -8.89
CA LEU A 283 -1.92 5.46 -8.97
C LEU A 283 -2.60 6.83 -9.00
N ASP A 284 -3.36 7.15 -10.05
CA ASP A 284 -3.99 8.47 -10.20
C ASP A 284 -5.11 8.71 -9.17
N MET A 285 -5.84 7.66 -8.80
CA MET A 285 -7.01 7.80 -7.94
C MET A 285 -7.31 6.58 -7.09
N THR A 286 -8.08 6.81 -6.02
CA THR A 286 -8.58 5.77 -5.13
C THR A 286 -10.04 6.02 -4.76
N ILE A 287 -10.85 4.95 -4.76
CA ILE A 287 -12.15 4.91 -4.10
C ILE A 287 -12.04 4.00 -2.88
N HIS A 288 -12.48 4.50 -1.74
CA HIS A 288 -12.52 3.75 -0.50
C HIS A 288 -13.95 3.64 0.03
N PHE A 289 -14.28 2.47 0.57
CA PHE A 289 -15.53 2.18 1.26
C PHE A 289 -15.27 1.78 2.70
N ALA A 290 -16.23 2.09 3.59
CA ALA A 290 -16.29 1.45 4.90
C ALA A 290 -17.71 1.37 5.44
N GLY A 291 -17.94 0.40 6.31
CA GLY A 291 -19.24 0.16 6.93
C GLY A 291 -19.37 -1.28 7.43
N LYS A 292 -20.59 -1.82 7.35
CA LYS A 292 -20.84 -3.23 7.69
C LYS A 292 -20.19 -4.21 6.68
N GLY A 293 -20.02 -3.77 5.45
CA GLY A 293 -19.37 -4.47 4.34
C GLY A 293 -19.96 -5.85 4.05
N PHE A 294 -19.15 -6.88 3.81
CA PHE A 294 -19.61 -8.21 3.38
C PHE A 294 -18.94 -9.36 4.13
N GLU A 295 -19.59 -10.52 4.18
CA GLU A 295 -19.04 -11.78 4.72
C GLU A 295 -18.20 -12.48 3.66
N TYR A 296 -17.14 -13.17 4.07
CA TYR A 296 -16.27 -13.90 3.14
C TYR A 296 -15.84 -15.29 3.66
N ALA A 297 -16.43 -15.75 4.77
CA ALA A 297 -16.07 -17.03 5.40
C ALA A 297 -16.28 -18.26 4.50
N ASP A 298 -17.03 -18.11 3.41
CA ASP A 298 -17.27 -19.14 2.40
C ASP A 298 -16.24 -19.15 1.26
N GLN A 299 -15.34 -18.16 1.20
CA GLN A 299 -14.26 -18.05 0.22
C GLN A 299 -13.04 -18.88 0.65
N VAL A 300 -13.21 -20.19 0.65
CA VAL A 300 -12.21 -21.16 1.14
C VAL A 300 -11.30 -21.65 0.00
N HIS A 301 -9.99 -21.52 0.20
CA HIS A 301 -8.96 -21.95 -0.74
C HIS A 301 -8.11 -23.04 -0.10
N ALA A 302 -8.21 -24.27 -0.63
CA ALA A 302 -7.39 -25.38 -0.17
C ALA A 302 -6.09 -25.43 -1.00
N PHE A 303 -4.96 -25.60 -0.31
CA PHE A 303 -3.65 -25.61 -0.94
C PHE A 303 -3.00 -26.97 -0.77
N LYS A 304 -2.36 -27.45 -1.84
CA LYS A 304 -1.49 -28.60 -1.73
C LYS A 304 -0.26 -28.22 -0.89
N ASN A 305 0.31 -29.18 -0.17
CA ASN A 305 1.56 -29.06 0.59
C ASN A 305 1.57 -28.06 1.77
N LEU A 306 0.59 -27.15 1.89
CA LEU A 306 0.50 -26.14 2.97
C LEU A 306 0.62 -26.68 4.41
N ARG A 307 0.21 -27.94 4.64
CA ARG A 307 0.29 -28.58 5.96
C ARG A 307 1.73 -28.88 6.38
N GLY A 308 2.64 -29.05 5.42
CA GLY A 308 3.98 -29.56 5.65
C GLY A 308 4.04 -30.89 6.41
N LEU A 309 5.17 -31.16 7.07
CA LEU A 309 5.43 -32.38 7.85
C LEU A 309 4.83 -32.33 9.28
N PRO A 310 3.81 -33.15 9.60
CA PRO A 310 3.15 -33.11 10.92
C PRO A 310 4.05 -33.46 12.11
N GLU A 311 5.04 -34.33 11.91
CA GLU A 311 5.98 -34.77 12.93
C GLU A 311 6.84 -33.62 13.48
N ALA A 312 6.99 -32.54 12.71
CA ALA A 312 7.80 -31.37 13.06
C ALA A 312 7.06 -30.36 13.95
N ASP A 313 5.73 -30.41 14.06
CA ASP A 313 4.91 -29.51 14.90
C ASP A 313 5.43 -29.37 16.33
N LYS A 314 6.03 -30.45 16.86
CA LYS A 314 6.57 -30.52 18.23
C LYS A 314 7.72 -29.53 18.49
N TYR A 315 8.30 -28.94 17.45
CA TYR A 315 9.39 -27.97 17.56
C TYR A 315 8.93 -26.52 17.69
N MET A 316 7.64 -26.25 17.49
CA MET A 316 7.12 -24.89 17.36
C MET A 316 6.27 -24.48 18.56
N TYR A 317 6.39 -23.21 18.94
CA TYR A 317 5.56 -22.62 19.98
C TYR A 317 4.08 -22.59 19.59
N ASP A 318 3.77 -22.16 18.37
CA ASP A 318 2.43 -22.21 17.78
C ASP A 318 2.46 -22.97 16.45
N PRO A 319 2.19 -24.29 16.45
CA PRO A 319 2.16 -25.06 15.21
C PRO A 319 0.87 -24.85 14.40
N ARG A 320 -0.15 -24.13 14.92
CA ARG A 320 -1.46 -24.07 14.28
C ARG A 320 -1.44 -23.46 12.88
N TRP A 321 -0.52 -22.53 12.62
CA TRP A 321 -0.39 -21.92 11.30
C TRP A 321 0.22 -22.88 10.27
N ARG A 322 1.06 -23.84 10.67
CA ARG A 322 1.49 -24.94 9.78
C ARG A 322 0.47 -26.07 9.69
N GLN A 323 -0.45 -26.15 10.64
CA GLN A 323 -1.54 -27.14 10.60
C GLN A 323 -2.65 -26.78 9.60
N MET A 324 -2.53 -25.65 8.90
CA MET A 324 -3.51 -25.22 7.92
C MET A 324 -3.43 -26.09 6.66
N GLU A 325 -4.59 -26.40 6.08
CA GLU A 325 -4.72 -27.01 4.74
C GLU A 325 -5.44 -26.06 3.78
N GLU A 326 -5.94 -24.94 4.31
CA GLU A 326 -6.73 -23.96 3.59
C GLU A 326 -6.56 -22.56 4.19
N LEU A 327 -6.78 -21.54 3.37
CA LEU A 327 -6.91 -20.13 3.76
C LEU A 327 -8.29 -19.62 3.35
N ILE A 328 -8.77 -18.55 4.00
CA ILE A 328 -10.12 -18.03 3.75
C ILE A 328 -10.04 -16.54 3.41
N TYR A 329 -10.25 -16.21 2.14
CA TYR A 329 -10.18 -14.85 1.61
C TYR A 329 -10.89 -14.73 0.24
N PRO A 330 -11.50 -13.58 -0.09
CA PRO A 330 -12.01 -13.33 -1.44
C PRO A 330 -10.84 -13.16 -2.43
N ASP A 331 -10.74 -14.03 -3.44
CA ASP A 331 -9.62 -14.04 -4.40
C ASP A 331 -9.69 -12.93 -5.46
N GLU A 332 -8.68 -12.87 -6.33
CA GLU A 332 -8.55 -11.90 -7.43
C GLU A 332 -9.70 -11.95 -8.45
N LYS A 333 -10.48 -13.02 -8.46
CA LYS A 333 -11.60 -13.20 -9.40
C LYS A 333 -12.91 -12.64 -8.85
N VAL A 334 -13.08 -12.63 -7.52
CA VAL A 334 -14.35 -12.27 -6.87
C VAL A 334 -14.29 -10.99 -6.03
N ALA A 335 -13.11 -10.58 -5.55
CA ALA A 335 -12.97 -9.49 -4.59
C ALA A 335 -13.57 -8.16 -5.06
N TYR A 336 -13.37 -7.80 -6.33
CA TYR A 336 -13.95 -6.60 -6.93
C TYR A 336 -15.49 -6.64 -6.92
N ASP A 337 -16.05 -7.74 -7.42
CA ASP A 337 -17.49 -7.95 -7.52
C ASP A 337 -18.16 -7.98 -6.13
N MET A 338 -17.55 -8.67 -5.16
CA MET A 338 -18.05 -8.71 -3.78
C MET A 338 -18.08 -7.32 -3.15
N THR A 339 -17.03 -6.51 -3.37
CA THR A 339 -16.94 -5.14 -2.85
C THR A 339 -18.12 -4.29 -3.30
N PHE A 340 -18.49 -4.32 -4.58
CA PHE A 340 -19.58 -3.49 -5.11
C PHE A 340 -20.97 -4.11 -4.98
N LYS A 341 -21.11 -5.44 -5.13
CA LYS A 341 -22.42 -6.12 -5.24
C LYS A 341 -22.94 -6.63 -3.90
N GLU A 342 -22.04 -6.97 -2.99
CA GLU A 342 -22.39 -7.55 -1.68
C GLU A 342 -22.10 -6.60 -0.51
N GLY A 343 -21.20 -5.63 -0.71
CA GLY A 343 -20.82 -4.66 0.32
C GLY A 343 -21.98 -3.78 0.80
N GLU A 344 -22.23 -3.83 2.11
CA GLU A 344 -23.10 -2.89 2.82
C GLU A 344 -22.27 -1.74 3.42
N TRP A 345 -22.00 -0.70 2.62
CA TRP A 345 -21.15 0.43 3.02
C TRP A 345 -21.95 1.61 3.56
N ASP A 346 -21.41 2.25 4.60
CA ASP A 346 -21.99 3.44 5.24
C ASP A 346 -21.53 4.72 4.56
N TYR A 347 -20.30 4.76 4.05
CA TYR A 347 -19.73 5.88 3.31
C TYR A 347 -18.76 5.42 2.21
N CYS A 348 -18.55 6.31 1.24
CA CYS A 348 -17.61 6.16 0.15
C CYS A 348 -16.82 7.45 0.00
N TRP A 349 -15.49 7.40 0.02
CA TRP A 349 -14.68 8.57 -0.30
C TRP A 349 -13.79 8.30 -1.49
N PHE A 350 -13.41 9.39 -2.15
CA PHE A 350 -12.61 9.41 -3.35
C PHE A 350 -11.41 10.32 -3.11
N VAL A 351 -10.25 9.89 -3.57
CA VAL A 351 -9.05 10.74 -3.64
C VAL A 351 -8.49 10.67 -5.06
N PHE A 352 -8.05 11.80 -5.57
CA PHE A 352 -7.35 11.95 -6.83
C PHE A 352 -6.02 12.65 -6.58
N ASP A 353 -4.92 12.07 -7.06
CA ASP A 353 -3.61 12.70 -7.11
C ASP A 353 -3.63 13.76 -8.23
N GLU A 354 -3.70 15.04 -7.87
CA GLU A 354 -3.83 16.12 -8.85
C GLU A 354 -2.47 16.67 -9.32
N ASP A 355 -1.37 16.18 -8.76
CA ASP A 355 0.00 16.62 -9.02
C ASP A 355 0.99 15.53 -9.42
N ASP A 356 0.55 14.27 -9.55
CA ASP A 356 1.25 13.17 -10.26
C ASP A 356 2.54 12.76 -9.55
N ASP A 357 2.48 12.63 -8.23
CA ASP A 357 3.65 12.34 -7.41
C ASP A 357 3.47 11.25 -6.37
N CYS A 358 2.30 10.57 -6.40
CA CYS A 358 2.06 9.36 -5.65
C CYS A 358 3.13 8.33 -5.98
N ASN A 359 3.64 7.69 -4.93
CA ASN A 359 4.68 6.65 -5.04
C ASN A 359 4.36 5.49 -4.07
N ARG A 360 3.07 5.23 -3.88
CA ARG A 360 2.55 4.29 -2.88
C ARG A 360 1.89 3.10 -3.55
N TRP A 361 2.37 1.92 -3.18
CA TRP A 361 1.76 0.66 -3.57
C TRP A 361 0.37 0.45 -2.95
N GLU A 362 0.04 1.10 -1.82
CA GLU A 362 -1.20 0.77 -1.10
C GLU A 362 -2.48 1.31 -1.73
N ARG A 363 -2.38 2.52 -2.29
CA ARG A 363 -3.44 3.45 -2.70
C ARG A 363 -2.84 4.84 -2.84
N VAL A 364 -3.61 5.74 -3.45
CA VAL A 364 -3.45 7.18 -3.28
C VAL A 364 -3.67 7.58 -1.82
N GLU A 365 -2.87 8.53 -1.37
CA GLU A 365 -2.90 9.22 -0.08
C GLU A 365 -4.33 9.39 0.47
N LEU A 366 -4.65 8.83 1.64
CA LEU A 366 -6.03 8.84 2.13
C LEU A 366 -6.42 10.17 2.79
N TYR A 367 -7.37 10.91 2.22
CA TYR A 367 -7.97 12.07 2.85
C TYR A 367 -9.19 11.72 3.71
N TYR A 368 -9.40 12.52 4.76
CA TYR A 368 -10.54 12.43 5.67
C TYR A 368 -11.45 13.65 5.54
N PRO A 369 -12.76 13.53 5.80
CA PRO A 369 -13.72 14.65 5.79
C PRO A 369 -13.57 15.54 7.05
N TYR A 370 -12.36 16.01 7.31
CA TYR A 370 -12.03 16.86 8.44
C TYR A 370 -11.80 18.31 8.02
N ASP A 371 -11.09 19.09 8.84
CA ASP A 371 -10.92 20.52 8.64
C ASP A 371 -10.08 20.83 7.39
N LEU A 372 -10.62 21.64 6.48
CA LEU A 372 -9.95 21.99 5.22
C LEU A 372 -8.61 22.71 5.44
N PHE A 373 -8.46 23.48 6.53
CA PHE A 373 -7.33 24.38 6.75
C PHE A 373 -6.37 23.93 7.86
N LYS A 374 -6.66 22.82 8.55
CA LYS A 374 -5.68 22.17 9.43
C LYS A 374 -4.78 21.28 8.59
N VAL A 375 -3.48 21.29 8.90
CA VAL A 375 -2.49 20.47 8.21
C VAL A 375 -1.62 19.74 9.21
N GLY A 376 -1.32 18.48 8.92
CA GLY A 376 -0.42 17.61 9.64
C GLY A 376 -1.07 16.32 10.10
N ALA A 377 -0.27 15.25 10.08
CA ALA A 377 -0.66 13.95 10.60
C ALA A 377 -1.25 14.02 12.02
N ALA A 378 -2.40 13.38 12.22
CA ALA A 378 -3.16 13.34 13.47
C ALA A 378 -3.56 14.72 14.04
N LYS A 379 -3.58 15.78 13.22
CA LYS A 379 -4.01 17.13 13.65
C LYS A 379 -5.46 17.47 13.23
N GLY A 380 -6.18 16.53 12.62
CA GLY A 380 -7.59 16.69 12.26
C GLY A 380 -7.84 17.58 11.04
N GLY A 381 -6.89 17.58 10.08
CA GLY A 381 -7.08 18.09 8.72
C GLY A 381 -7.47 16.98 7.73
N LEU A 382 -7.70 17.32 6.46
CA LEU A 382 -7.94 16.30 5.41
C LEU A 382 -6.85 15.23 5.40
N ASP A 383 -5.61 15.69 5.52
CA ASP A 383 -4.38 14.93 5.58
C ASP A 383 -4.09 14.31 6.96
N SER A 384 -5.10 14.11 7.81
CA SER A 384 -4.83 13.63 9.18
C SER A 384 -4.25 12.20 9.21
N HIS A 385 -4.35 11.45 8.12
CA HIS A 385 -3.64 10.19 7.98
C HIS A 385 -2.14 10.43 7.76
N LYS A 386 -1.28 9.63 8.41
CA LYS A 386 0.18 9.83 8.38
C LYS A 386 0.81 9.57 7.00
N GLN A 387 0.14 8.76 6.19
CA GLN A 387 0.51 8.42 4.82
C GLN A 387 -0.25 9.28 3.80
N SER A 388 -0.54 10.53 4.15
CA SER A 388 -1.21 11.44 3.23
C SER A 388 -0.40 12.69 3.04
N ASP A 389 -0.50 13.24 1.84
CA ASP A 389 0.09 14.50 1.47
C ASP A 389 -0.57 15.61 2.22
N ALA A 390 0.22 16.63 2.53
CA ALA A 390 -0.30 17.78 3.24
C ALA A 390 -1.30 18.53 2.35
N ILE A 391 -0.95 18.63 1.08
CA ILE A 391 -1.63 19.28 -0.05
C ILE A 391 -1.17 18.55 -1.34
N GLY A 392 -1.87 18.73 -2.45
CA GLY A 392 -1.64 18.00 -3.71
C GLY A 392 -2.96 17.39 -4.18
N ASP A 393 -3.42 16.42 -3.41
CA ASP A 393 -4.63 15.65 -3.69
C ASP A 393 -5.96 16.42 -3.58
N ARG A 394 -6.96 15.88 -4.30
CA ARG A 394 -8.38 16.22 -4.12
C ARG A 394 -9.11 15.07 -3.44
N GLY A 395 -9.76 15.37 -2.30
CA GLY A 395 -10.62 14.44 -1.57
C GLY A 395 -12.10 14.79 -1.71
N GLU A 396 -12.96 13.79 -1.91
CA GLU A 396 -14.41 13.94 -2.04
C GLU A 396 -15.15 12.90 -1.21
N PHE A 397 -16.24 13.32 -0.58
CA PHE A 397 -16.83 12.57 0.52
C PHE A 397 -18.34 12.38 0.27
N ASP A 398 -18.73 11.13 -0.02
CA ASP A 398 -20.11 10.62 0.01
C ASP A 398 -20.31 9.97 1.39
N GLU A 399 -20.77 10.79 2.35
CA GLU A 399 -20.85 10.44 3.77
C GLU A 399 -22.01 9.47 4.09
N ASP A 400 -22.92 9.25 3.13
CA ASP A 400 -24.04 8.31 3.25
C ASP A 400 -24.05 7.18 2.20
N ASN A 401 -23.02 7.14 1.35
CA ASN A 401 -22.85 6.18 0.26
C ASN A 401 -24.03 6.16 -0.74
N SER A 402 -24.71 7.29 -0.93
CA SER A 402 -25.82 7.44 -1.88
C SER A 402 -25.40 7.18 -3.33
N GLY A 403 -24.17 7.55 -3.67
CA GLY A 403 -23.56 7.39 -4.98
C GLY A 403 -23.15 5.96 -5.31
N LYS A 404 -22.78 5.20 -4.27
CA LYS A 404 -22.26 3.83 -4.36
C LYS A 404 -20.96 3.73 -5.17
N GLY A 405 -20.06 4.69 -4.98
CA GLY A 405 -18.77 4.75 -5.67
C GLY A 405 -18.84 4.98 -7.18
N LYS A 406 -19.95 5.51 -7.69
CA LYS A 406 -20.06 5.91 -9.10
C LYS A 406 -19.34 7.23 -9.33
N LEU A 407 -18.87 7.42 -10.55
CA LEU A 407 -18.13 8.61 -10.96
C LEU A 407 -18.93 9.41 -11.98
N TYR A 408 -18.60 10.69 -12.14
CA TYR A 408 -19.11 11.52 -13.24
C TYR A 408 -18.06 12.52 -13.71
N LEU A 409 -18.20 12.97 -14.96
CA LEU A 409 -17.41 14.10 -15.47
C LEU A 409 -18.14 15.41 -15.16
N SER A 410 -17.52 16.26 -14.34
CA SER A 410 -18.14 17.49 -13.87
C SER A 410 -18.13 18.58 -14.95
N PRO A 411 -19.24 19.30 -15.16
CA PRO A 411 -19.23 20.48 -16.03
C PRO A 411 -18.35 21.62 -15.45
N ILE A 412 -18.22 21.71 -14.12
CA ILE A 412 -17.51 22.79 -13.40
C ILE A 412 -16.08 22.97 -13.91
N ASP A 413 -15.31 21.89 -13.91
CA ASP A 413 -13.88 21.89 -14.24
C ASP A 413 -13.52 20.85 -15.33
N GLY A 414 -14.41 19.91 -15.64
CA GLY A 414 -14.18 18.84 -16.61
C GLY A 414 -13.53 17.60 -16.02
N ARG A 415 -13.31 17.56 -14.69
CA ARG A 415 -12.63 16.47 -14.00
C ARG A 415 -13.58 15.32 -13.67
N ILE A 416 -13.00 14.20 -13.24
CA ILE A 416 -13.72 13.07 -12.66
C ILE A 416 -14.06 13.40 -11.22
N HIS A 417 -15.33 13.27 -10.83
CA HIS A 417 -15.84 13.53 -9.48
C HIS A 417 -16.66 12.33 -8.98
N LEU A 418 -16.74 12.17 -7.66
CA LEU A 418 -17.54 11.17 -6.98
C LEU A 418 -19.03 11.57 -7.00
N TYR A 419 -19.85 10.78 -7.69
CA TYR A 419 -21.29 10.97 -7.66
C TYR A 419 -21.83 10.66 -6.26
N GLY A 420 -22.75 11.48 -5.76
CA GLY A 420 -23.33 11.33 -4.41
C GLY A 420 -22.54 12.02 -3.30
N ALA A 421 -21.35 12.56 -3.58
CA ALA A 421 -20.59 13.30 -2.58
C ALA A 421 -21.30 14.60 -2.19
N GLU A 422 -21.44 14.87 -0.88
CA GLU A 422 -22.03 16.12 -0.41
C GLU A 422 -21.05 17.29 -0.55
N TRP A 423 -19.75 17.00 -0.42
CA TRP A 423 -18.69 17.99 -0.61
C TRP A 423 -17.35 17.36 -0.97
N GLY A 424 -16.45 18.20 -1.48
CA GLY A 424 -15.08 17.84 -1.77
C GLY A 424 -14.14 19.03 -1.61
N ALA A 425 -12.85 18.77 -1.55
CA ALA A 425 -11.83 19.80 -1.47
C ALA A 425 -10.54 19.36 -2.17
N TRP A 426 -9.94 20.31 -2.89
CA TRP A 426 -8.60 20.19 -3.47
C TRP A 426 -7.68 21.21 -2.79
N ARG A 427 -6.64 20.72 -2.13
CA ARG A 427 -5.58 21.58 -1.61
C ARG A 427 -4.48 21.64 -2.68
N ILE A 428 -4.34 22.79 -3.32
CA ILE A 428 -3.53 22.90 -4.53
C ILE A 428 -2.04 22.83 -4.19
N ASP A 429 -1.34 21.88 -4.80
CA ASP A 429 0.10 21.91 -5.01
C ASP A 429 0.43 21.82 -6.50
N GLN A 430 0.38 22.94 -7.20
CA GLN A 430 0.60 22.97 -8.65
C GLN A 430 1.98 22.43 -9.09
N ASN A 431 2.96 22.32 -8.18
CA ASN A 431 4.32 21.97 -8.53
C ASN A 431 4.87 20.75 -7.75
N ALA A 432 4.02 19.88 -7.20
CA ALA A 432 4.46 18.63 -6.56
C ALA A 432 5.58 18.86 -5.51
N SER A 433 5.39 19.86 -4.65
CA SER A 433 6.38 20.35 -3.68
C SER A 433 6.21 19.79 -2.27
N TYR A 434 5.05 19.22 -1.94
CA TYR A 434 4.64 18.82 -0.59
C TYR A 434 4.17 17.36 -0.47
N PHE A 435 4.62 16.52 -1.39
CA PHE A 435 4.29 15.10 -1.41
C PHE A 435 4.98 14.27 -0.34
N GLN A 436 4.44 13.10 -0.01
CA GLN A 436 5.06 12.16 0.92
C GLN A 436 5.71 10.97 0.21
N GLY A 437 5.41 10.78 -1.08
CA GLY A 437 5.77 9.59 -1.84
C GLY A 437 5.42 8.32 -1.05
N TYR A 438 6.33 7.35 -1.01
CA TYR A 438 6.14 6.12 -0.22
C TYR A 438 6.11 6.31 1.32
N GLY A 439 6.46 7.49 1.85
CA GLY A 439 6.84 7.69 3.26
C GLY A 439 5.70 8.02 4.25
N GLY A 440 6.03 8.05 5.55
CA GLY A 440 5.17 8.59 6.64
C GLY A 440 5.11 7.78 7.95
N LEU A 441 5.33 6.46 7.88
CA LEU A 441 5.12 5.55 9.04
C LEU A 441 6.23 4.50 9.28
N TYR A 442 7.08 4.21 8.29
CA TYR A 442 7.74 2.88 8.27
C TYR A 442 9.27 2.87 8.10
N ASP A 443 9.94 4.02 7.97
CA ASP A 443 11.41 4.01 7.99
C ASP A 443 11.93 3.94 9.43
N SER A 444 12.28 2.74 9.89
CA SER A 444 12.92 2.50 11.19
C SER A 444 14.24 3.29 11.42
N ARG A 445 14.84 3.86 10.36
CA ARG A 445 16.04 4.72 10.43
C ARG A 445 15.70 6.19 10.70
N HIS A 446 14.44 6.58 10.53
CA HIS A 446 13.95 7.94 10.77
C HIS A 446 12.83 7.92 11.82
N VAL A 447 12.55 9.08 12.42
CA VAL A 447 11.39 9.21 13.31
C VAL A 447 10.13 9.02 12.46
N GLU A 448 9.07 8.39 12.98
CA GLU A 448 7.75 8.38 12.34
C GLU A 448 7.28 9.82 12.07
N GLN A 449 7.55 10.32 10.88
CA GLN A 449 7.21 11.66 10.45
C GLN A 449 7.10 11.69 8.93
N ARG A 450 6.38 12.68 8.44
CA ARG A 450 6.35 13.04 7.03
C ARG A 450 7.74 13.32 6.49
N LEU A 451 7.99 12.92 5.24
CA LEU A 451 9.25 13.16 4.55
C LEU A 451 9.45 14.66 4.31
N TYR A 452 8.37 15.36 3.95
CA TYR A 452 8.39 16.78 3.65
C TYR A 452 7.68 17.60 4.72
N PRO A 453 8.13 18.85 4.98
CA PRO A 453 7.51 19.71 5.97
C PRO A 453 6.10 20.16 5.55
N ASP A 454 5.20 20.30 6.51
CA ASP A 454 3.87 20.87 6.27
C ASP A 454 3.99 22.31 5.69
N PRO A 455 3.19 22.69 4.67
CA PRO A 455 3.14 24.06 4.14
C PRO A 455 2.62 25.07 5.17
N GLU A 456 3.06 26.33 5.07
CA GLU A 456 2.56 27.43 5.92
C GLU A 456 1.20 27.97 5.45
N SER A 457 0.93 27.92 4.15
CA SER A 457 -0.31 28.37 3.49
C SER A 457 -0.43 27.69 2.12
N TRP A 458 -1.65 27.46 1.65
CA TRP A 458 -1.93 26.81 0.35
C TRP A 458 -3.25 27.29 -0.22
N ALA A 459 -3.37 27.30 -1.55
CA ALA A 459 -4.64 27.58 -2.20
C ALA A 459 -5.57 26.37 -2.05
N THR A 460 -6.88 26.63 -1.93
CA THR A 460 -7.89 25.60 -1.72
C THR A 460 -9.08 25.83 -2.65
N VAL A 461 -9.54 24.76 -3.30
CA VAL A 461 -10.83 24.71 -3.99
C VAL A 461 -11.76 23.85 -3.15
N ARG A 462 -13.00 24.31 -2.94
CA ARG A 462 -14.06 23.53 -2.31
C ARG A 462 -15.20 23.32 -3.29
N TYR A 463 -15.76 22.12 -3.27
CA TYR A 463 -16.93 21.72 -4.04
C TYR A 463 -18.07 21.38 -3.07
N SER A 464 -19.31 21.66 -3.45
CA SER A 464 -20.49 21.28 -2.65
C SER A 464 -21.70 21.00 -3.54
N ASP A 465 -22.45 19.97 -3.18
CA ASP A 465 -23.80 19.69 -3.67
C ASP A 465 -24.77 20.42 -2.73
N THR A 466 -25.45 21.44 -3.24
CA THR A 466 -26.33 22.30 -2.45
C THR A 466 -27.81 22.03 -2.66
N ASP A 467 -28.16 21.18 -3.65
CA ASP A 467 -29.54 20.78 -3.94
C ASP A 467 -29.81 19.27 -3.77
N ASP A 468 -28.82 18.54 -3.25
CA ASP A 468 -28.85 17.13 -2.86
C ASP A 468 -29.20 16.20 -4.04
N ASN A 469 -28.69 16.51 -5.24
CA ASN A 469 -28.96 15.75 -6.46
C ASN A 469 -27.84 14.74 -6.83
N GLY A 470 -26.74 14.74 -6.07
CA GLY A 470 -25.55 13.92 -6.22
C GLY A 470 -24.47 14.50 -7.11
N PHE A 471 -24.61 15.75 -7.58
CA PHE A 471 -23.64 16.46 -8.41
C PHE A 471 -23.24 17.78 -7.72
N PHE A 472 -21.97 18.13 -7.79
CA PHE A 472 -21.54 19.42 -7.27
C PHE A 472 -22.07 20.55 -8.15
N ASP A 473 -22.72 21.53 -7.52
CA ASP A 473 -23.23 22.72 -8.18
C ASP A 473 -22.57 24.02 -7.69
N LEU A 474 -21.86 23.97 -6.55
CA LEU A 474 -21.15 25.09 -5.96
C LEU A 474 -19.64 24.85 -5.95
N VAL A 475 -18.88 25.86 -6.36
CA VAL A 475 -17.41 25.86 -6.23
C VAL A 475 -16.92 27.16 -5.58
N GLU A 476 -16.02 27.01 -4.61
CA GLU A 476 -15.44 28.10 -3.83
C GLU A 476 -13.91 28.08 -3.94
N TYR A 477 -13.29 29.27 -4.00
CA TYR A 477 -11.84 29.42 -4.18
C TYR A 477 -11.23 30.31 -3.08
N ASP A 478 -10.26 29.76 -2.38
CA ASP A 478 -9.28 30.46 -1.55
C ASP A 478 -7.95 30.38 -2.31
N LEU A 479 -7.61 31.43 -3.07
CA LEU A 479 -6.41 31.37 -3.94
C LEU A 479 -5.18 32.00 -3.31
N ASP A 480 -5.34 32.80 -2.26
CA ASP A 480 -4.22 33.41 -1.54
C ASP A 480 -3.77 32.60 -0.31
N GLY A 481 -4.56 31.59 0.07
CA GLY A 481 -4.26 30.65 1.14
C GLY A 481 -4.46 31.23 2.53
N ASP A 482 -5.30 32.25 2.69
CA ASP A 482 -5.58 32.89 3.97
C ASP A 482 -6.66 32.19 4.82
N GLY A 483 -7.28 31.12 4.27
CA GLY A 483 -8.34 30.34 4.90
C GLY A 483 -9.74 30.95 4.71
N LYS A 484 -9.92 31.89 3.78
CA LYS A 484 -11.22 32.45 3.41
C LYS A 484 -11.42 32.30 1.91
N PHE A 485 -12.66 32.05 1.52
CA PHE A 485 -13.00 31.96 0.10
C PHE A 485 -13.28 33.37 -0.46
N GLU A 486 -12.52 33.80 -1.48
CA GLU A 486 -12.73 35.08 -2.18
C GLU A 486 -13.79 35.01 -3.27
N GLU A 487 -13.94 33.84 -3.88
CA GLU A 487 -14.85 33.61 -5.00
C GLU A 487 -15.72 32.39 -4.72
N CYS A 488 -17.02 32.53 -4.95
CA CYS A 488 -18.04 31.52 -4.75
C CYS A 488 -18.95 31.54 -5.98
N ILE A 489 -19.05 30.41 -6.68
CA ILE A 489 -19.77 30.30 -7.95
C ILE A 489 -20.77 29.16 -7.87
N SER A 490 -22.05 29.49 -8.05
CA SER A 490 -23.14 28.52 -8.18
C SER A 490 -23.53 28.33 -9.64
N LEU A 491 -23.53 27.08 -10.10
CA LEU A 491 -24.00 26.69 -11.43
C LEU A 491 -25.50 26.96 -11.58
N ILE A 492 -26.29 26.75 -10.51
CA ILE A 492 -27.72 27.06 -10.46
C ILE A 492 -27.95 28.55 -10.75
N GLU A 493 -27.21 29.44 -10.10
CA GLU A 493 -27.31 30.89 -10.34
C GLU A 493 -26.86 31.30 -11.74
N LEU A 494 -25.87 30.59 -12.31
CA LEU A 494 -25.42 30.78 -13.69
C LEU A 494 -26.39 30.17 -14.72
N GLY A 495 -27.36 29.36 -14.29
CA GLY A 495 -28.27 28.62 -15.17
C GLY A 495 -27.56 27.55 -16.00
N ILE A 496 -26.58 26.88 -15.38
CA ILE A 496 -25.83 25.75 -15.91
C ILE A 496 -26.40 24.48 -15.29
N ASP A 497 -26.55 23.42 -16.10
CA ASP A 497 -26.89 22.09 -15.61
C ASP A 497 -25.60 21.43 -15.11
N ASP A 498 -25.59 21.07 -13.84
CA ASP A 498 -24.53 20.43 -13.06
C ASP A 498 -24.43 18.91 -13.33
N ARG A 499 -25.52 18.31 -13.83
CA ARG A 499 -25.59 16.86 -14.07
C ARG A 499 -24.64 16.41 -15.16
N GLY A 500 -23.76 15.47 -14.80
CA GLY A 500 -22.85 14.76 -15.70
C GLY A 500 -23.36 13.39 -16.15
N VAL A 501 -22.63 12.77 -17.08
CA VAL A 501 -22.79 11.33 -17.38
C VAL A 501 -22.26 10.54 -16.19
N ILE A 502 -23.08 9.64 -15.65
CA ILE A 502 -22.70 8.76 -14.55
C ILE A 502 -22.02 7.50 -15.13
N TYR A 503 -20.87 7.17 -14.57
CA TYR A 503 -20.09 5.96 -14.83
C TYR A 503 -20.25 5.01 -13.64
N ASP A 504 -20.72 3.81 -13.92
CA ASP A 504 -20.99 2.80 -12.90
C ASP A 504 -19.77 1.93 -12.68
N THR A 505 -18.89 2.38 -11.77
CA THR A 505 -17.60 1.75 -11.47
C THR A 505 -17.74 0.26 -11.17
N ALA A 506 -18.83 -0.16 -10.51
CA ALA A 506 -19.13 -1.58 -10.23
C ALA A 506 -19.18 -2.50 -11.46
N ASN A 507 -19.39 -1.93 -12.66
CA ASN A 507 -19.47 -2.64 -13.92
C ASN A 507 -18.34 -2.29 -14.89
N MET A 508 -17.37 -1.48 -14.45
CA MET A 508 -16.23 -1.06 -15.25
C MET A 508 -15.05 -2.02 -15.05
N LYS A 509 -14.30 -2.22 -16.12
CA LYS A 509 -12.98 -2.84 -16.09
C LYS A 509 -11.89 -1.77 -16.10
N TYR A 510 -10.65 -2.20 -15.94
CA TYR A 510 -9.50 -1.32 -16.05
C TYR A 510 -9.48 -0.51 -17.35
N GLU A 511 -9.77 -1.13 -18.50
CA GLU A 511 -9.80 -0.42 -19.78
C GLU A 511 -10.92 0.63 -19.86
N ASP A 512 -12.02 0.42 -19.14
CA ASP A 512 -13.10 1.40 -19.05
C ASP A 512 -12.66 2.61 -18.18
N MET A 513 -11.86 2.38 -17.13
CA MET A 513 -11.27 3.45 -16.31
C MET A 513 -10.29 4.30 -17.11
N ARG A 514 -9.40 3.66 -17.89
CA ARG A 514 -8.52 4.38 -18.83
C ARG A 514 -9.30 5.18 -19.87
N ALA A 515 -10.35 4.59 -20.45
CA ALA A 515 -11.20 5.28 -21.42
C ALA A 515 -11.95 6.48 -20.82
N LEU A 516 -12.32 6.40 -19.53
CA LEU A 516 -12.88 7.53 -18.78
C LEU A 516 -11.83 8.64 -18.64
N PHE A 517 -10.59 8.31 -18.28
CA PHE A 517 -9.50 9.29 -18.15
C PHE A 517 -9.09 9.90 -19.50
N ASP A 518 -9.04 9.11 -20.57
CA ASP A 518 -8.87 9.60 -21.95
C ASP A 518 -9.92 10.66 -22.28
N THR A 519 -11.19 10.37 -21.99
CA THR A 519 -12.32 11.27 -22.27
C THR A 519 -12.20 12.55 -21.44
N CYS A 520 -11.90 12.42 -20.15
CA CYS A 520 -11.64 13.54 -19.24
C CYS A 520 -10.54 14.47 -19.79
N THR A 521 -9.38 13.87 -20.11
CA THR A 521 -8.18 14.56 -20.59
C THR A 521 -8.40 15.25 -21.93
N ASP A 522 -9.04 14.57 -22.89
CA ASP A 522 -9.37 15.13 -24.20
C ASP A 522 -10.33 16.32 -24.07
N ASP A 523 -11.34 16.23 -23.22
CA ASP A 523 -12.30 17.30 -22.99
C ASP A 523 -11.66 18.51 -22.30
N ILE A 524 -10.88 18.29 -21.24
CA ILE A 524 -10.12 19.36 -20.54
C ILE A 524 -9.17 20.06 -21.52
N TRP A 525 -8.42 19.30 -22.32
CA TRP A 525 -7.51 19.87 -23.32
C TRP A 525 -8.28 20.66 -24.39
N GLN A 526 -9.43 20.14 -24.85
CA GLN A 526 -10.27 20.83 -25.81
C GLN A 526 -10.81 22.16 -25.24
N ARG A 527 -11.23 22.19 -23.97
CA ARG A 527 -11.66 23.43 -23.28
C ARG A 527 -10.53 24.45 -23.27
N ALA A 528 -9.30 24.03 -22.94
CA ALA A 528 -8.13 24.91 -22.93
C ALA A 528 -7.81 25.50 -24.31
N GLN A 529 -7.85 24.68 -25.37
CA GLN A 529 -7.64 25.15 -26.75
C GLN A 529 -8.69 26.21 -27.16
N GLN A 530 -9.97 25.99 -26.81
CA GLN A 530 -11.02 26.98 -27.08
C GLN A 530 -10.84 28.26 -26.26
N ALA A 531 -10.39 28.16 -25.00
CA ALA A 531 -10.05 29.32 -24.18
C ALA A 531 -8.95 30.17 -24.83
N ILE A 532 -7.93 29.54 -25.44
CA ILE A 532 -6.87 30.24 -26.20
C ILE A 532 -7.44 31.00 -27.40
N GLU A 533 -8.38 30.41 -28.14
CA GLU A 533 -9.05 31.09 -29.26
C GLU A 533 -9.82 32.34 -28.78
N VAL A 534 -10.56 32.20 -27.68
CA VAL A 534 -11.29 33.29 -27.05
C VAL A 534 -10.34 34.38 -26.54
N ALA A 535 -9.23 33.99 -25.91
CA ALA A 535 -8.17 34.92 -25.51
C ALA A 535 -7.65 35.73 -26.71
N GLY A 536 -7.50 35.09 -27.87
CA GLY A 536 -7.16 35.74 -29.14
C GLY A 536 -8.18 36.81 -29.57
N LYS A 537 -9.50 36.52 -29.49
CA LYS A 537 -10.59 37.48 -29.77
C LYS A 537 -10.46 38.74 -28.91
N TYR A 538 -10.06 38.60 -27.66
CA TYR A 538 -9.89 39.71 -26.70
C TYR A 538 -8.47 40.29 -26.64
N ARG A 539 -7.56 39.83 -27.51
CA ARG A 539 -6.15 40.25 -27.60
C ARG A 539 -5.34 40.01 -26.32
N LEU A 540 -5.70 38.98 -25.55
CA LEU A 540 -4.89 38.51 -24.43
C LEU A 540 -3.68 37.74 -24.97
N ASN A 541 -2.48 38.12 -24.55
CA ASN A 541 -1.25 37.48 -25.02
C ASN A 541 -1.01 36.15 -24.30
N THR A 542 -1.42 35.05 -24.92
CA THR A 542 -1.23 33.71 -24.34
C THR A 542 0.19 33.16 -24.50
N SER A 543 1.17 33.92 -25.03
CA SER A 543 2.58 33.47 -25.10
C SER A 543 3.20 33.27 -23.72
N TRP A 544 2.64 33.91 -22.68
CA TRP A 544 3.08 33.74 -21.30
C TRP A 544 2.85 32.32 -20.77
N TYR A 545 1.88 31.60 -21.34
CA TYR A 545 1.57 30.21 -20.98
C TYR A 545 2.22 29.19 -21.94
N ALA A 546 3.37 29.53 -22.54
CA ALA A 546 4.02 28.66 -23.54
C ALA A 546 4.42 27.28 -23.01
N PHE A 547 4.67 27.18 -21.69
CA PHE A 547 4.97 25.90 -21.03
C PHE A 547 3.76 24.96 -21.05
N TRP A 548 2.62 25.37 -20.48
CA TRP A 548 1.39 24.57 -20.45
C TRP A 548 0.75 24.29 -21.82
N LYS A 549 1.20 24.98 -22.87
CA LYS A 549 0.78 24.68 -24.26
C LYS A 549 1.46 23.47 -24.87
N GLN A 550 2.42 22.86 -24.16
CA GLN A 550 3.27 21.79 -24.69
C GLN A 550 3.25 20.56 -23.76
N PRO A 551 2.08 19.93 -23.54
CA PRO A 551 2.02 18.66 -22.82
C PRO A 551 2.68 17.53 -23.64
N ARG A 552 3.24 16.55 -22.94
CA ARG A 552 4.06 15.44 -23.45
C ARG A 552 3.50 14.08 -23.05
N THR A 553 2.93 13.98 -21.85
CA THR A 553 2.26 12.79 -21.34
C THR A 553 0.74 12.99 -21.35
N GLN A 554 0.01 11.93 -21.02
CA GLN A 554 -1.44 12.00 -20.88
C GLN A 554 -1.81 12.84 -19.65
N PHE A 555 -1.21 12.58 -18.49
CA PHE A 555 -1.37 13.44 -17.32
C PHE A 555 -1.01 14.91 -17.58
N GLU A 556 0.10 15.22 -18.29
CA GLU A 556 0.42 16.61 -18.63
C GLU A 556 -0.70 17.26 -19.46
N ARG A 557 -1.42 16.52 -20.32
CA ARG A 557 -2.59 17.06 -21.05
C ARG A 557 -3.76 17.36 -20.11
N TYR A 558 -3.99 16.51 -19.11
CA TYR A 558 -4.98 16.71 -18.05
C TYR A 558 -4.64 17.97 -17.23
N SER A 559 -3.49 17.95 -16.55
CA SER A 559 -3.06 19.01 -15.64
C SER A 559 -2.83 20.34 -16.36
N TYR A 560 -2.08 20.35 -17.47
CA TYR A 560 -1.80 21.60 -18.19
C TYR A 560 -3.04 22.14 -18.87
N GLY A 561 -3.94 21.26 -19.34
CA GLY A 561 -5.22 21.67 -19.89
C GLY A 561 -6.07 22.41 -18.85
N PHE A 562 -6.17 21.86 -17.64
CA PHE A 562 -6.89 22.52 -16.54
C PHE A 562 -6.27 23.88 -16.22
N TRP A 563 -4.96 23.94 -15.94
CA TRP A 563 -4.29 25.18 -15.55
C TRP A 563 -4.32 26.23 -16.66
N LEU A 564 -4.08 25.85 -17.92
CA LEU A 564 -4.16 26.77 -19.04
C LEU A 564 -5.55 27.38 -19.19
N ASN A 565 -6.60 26.58 -19.03
CA ASN A 565 -7.98 27.04 -19.06
C ASN A 565 -8.27 28.01 -17.89
N PHE A 566 -7.89 27.64 -16.67
CA PHE A 566 -8.10 28.44 -15.46
C PHE A 566 -7.41 29.81 -15.52
N TYR A 567 -6.12 29.84 -15.88
CA TYR A 567 -5.37 31.10 -15.98
C TYR A 567 -5.92 32.04 -17.05
N ILE A 568 -6.29 31.49 -18.22
CA ILE A 568 -6.91 32.29 -19.28
C ILE A 568 -8.26 32.86 -18.82
N TYR A 569 -9.08 32.07 -18.13
CA TYR A 569 -10.35 32.54 -17.56
C TYR A 569 -10.13 33.69 -16.57
N LYS A 570 -9.17 33.56 -15.64
CA LYS A 570 -8.87 34.61 -14.66
C LYS A 570 -8.35 35.89 -15.32
N ASP A 571 -7.46 35.78 -16.30
CA ASP A 571 -6.94 36.94 -17.04
C ASP A 571 -8.03 37.64 -17.88
N LEU A 572 -8.90 36.87 -18.55
CA LEU A 572 -10.04 37.43 -19.27
C LEU A 572 -11.04 38.11 -18.34
N SER A 573 -11.30 37.52 -17.17
CA SER A 573 -12.14 38.11 -16.13
C SER A 573 -11.55 39.41 -15.60
N HIS A 574 -10.24 39.46 -15.37
CA HIS A 574 -9.54 40.68 -14.98
C HIS A 574 -9.63 41.76 -16.08
N LEU A 575 -9.48 41.39 -17.35
CA LEU A 575 -9.67 42.31 -18.48
C LEU A 575 -11.10 42.86 -18.55
N ALA A 576 -12.10 42.03 -18.31
CA ALA A 576 -13.50 42.46 -18.25
C ALA A 576 -13.71 43.46 -17.11
N GLN A 577 -13.15 43.19 -15.92
CA GLN A 577 -13.22 44.07 -14.76
C GLN A 577 -12.55 45.43 -15.02
N LEU A 578 -11.35 45.45 -15.60
CA LEU A 578 -10.66 46.69 -15.97
C LEU A 578 -11.45 47.55 -16.96
N ARG A 579 -12.28 46.91 -17.79
CA ARG A 579 -13.16 47.58 -18.77
C ARG A 579 -14.52 47.97 -18.18
N GLY A 580 -14.84 47.53 -16.95
CA GLY A 580 -16.18 47.66 -16.37
C GLY A 580 -17.24 46.86 -17.14
N ASP A 581 -16.85 45.80 -17.84
CA ASP A 581 -17.70 45.01 -18.72
C ASP A 581 -18.28 43.80 -17.96
N ASN A 582 -19.31 44.06 -17.17
CA ASN A 582 -19.99 43.02 -16.38
C ASN A 582 -20.68 41.96 -17.26
N GLU A 583 -21.11 42.34 -18.47
CA GLU A 583 -21.74 41.39 -19.39
C GLU A 583 -20.70 40.38 -19.88
N MET A 584 -19.50 40.84 -20.26
CA MET A 584 -18.39 39.96 -20.60
C MET A 584 -18.02 39.03 -19.45
N LYS A 585 -17.94 39.52 -18.19
CA LYS A 585 -17.65 38.66 -17.03
C LYS A 585 -18.70 37.54 -16.88
N ILE A 586 -19.99 37.87 -16.91
CA ILE A 586 -21.06 36.86 -16.82
C ILE A 586 -20.97 35.83 -17.95
N GLN A 587 -20.64 36.27 -19.18
CA GLN A 587 -20.47 35.36 -20.31
C GLN A 587 -19.23 34.46 -20.14
N LEU A 588 -18.13 34.98 -19.59
CA LEU A 588 -16.93 34.21 -19.26
C LEU A 588 -17.22 33.16 -18.20
N ASP A 589 -17.94 33.51 -17.14
CA ASP A 589 -18.31 32.59 -16.06
C ASP A 589 -19.13 31.43 -16.62
N LYS A 590 -20.15 31.75 -17.42
CA LYS A 590 -20.95 30.73 -18.11
C LYS A 590 -20.11 29.89 -19.07
N ALA A 591 -19.12 30.46 -19.74
CA ALA A 591 -18.28 29.73 -20.70
C ALA A 591 -17.33 28.77 -19.98
N TYR A 592 -16.68 29.22 -18.90
CA TYR A 592 -15.73 28.43 -18.13
C TYR A 592 -16.45 27.28 -17.39
N TYR A 593 -17.45 27.58 -16.57
CA TYR A 593 -18.15 26.60 -15.72
C TYR A 593 -19.11 25.67 -16.46
N SER A 594 -19.31 25.87 -17.77
CA SER A 594 -20.01 24.90 -18.63
C SER A 594 -19.09 24.24 -19.66
N GLY A 595 -17.80 24.57 -19.66
CA GLY A 595 -16.84 24.17 -20.69
C GLY A 595 -17.14 24.69 -22.11
N ASN A 596 -18.13 25.58 -22.29
CA ASN A 596 -18.63 26.00 -23.60
C ASN A 596 -18.05 27.34 -24.08
N TRP A 597 -16.73 27.39 -24.24
CA TRP A 597 -16.01 28.55 -24.76
C TRP A 597 -16.45 28.98 -26.17
N LYS A 598 -16.94 28.05 -27.00
CA LYS A 598 -17.47 28.35 -28.34
C LYS A 598 -18.58 29.42 -28.34
N LYS A 599 -19.33 29.58 -27.24
CA LYS A 599 -20.32 30.67 -27.12
C LYS A 599 -19.68 32.06 -27.15
N MET A 600 -18.45 32.21 -26.65
CA MET A 600 -17.70 33.45 -26.65
C MET A 600 -17.13 33.82 -28.02
N LEU A 601 -17.11 32.88 -28.98
CA LEU A 601 -16.59 33.10 -30.34
C LEU A 601 -17.67 33.53 -31.34
N LYS A 602 -18.95 33.32 -30.99
CA LYS A 602 -20.09 33.88 -31.73
C LYS A 602 -20.14 35.40 -31.55
#